data_AF-A0A5F0LL82-F1
#
_entry.id   AF-A0A5F0LL82-F1
#
_cell.length_a   1.000
_cell.length_b   1.000
_cell.length_c   1.000
_cell.angle_alpha   90.00
_cell.angle_beta   90.00
_cell.angle_gamma   90.00
#
_symmetry.space_group_name_H-M   'P 1'
#
loop_
_entity.id
_entity.type
_entity.pdbx_description
1 polymer ?
#
loop_
_entity_poly.entity_id
_entity_poly.type
_entity_poly.pdbx_seq_one_letter_code
_entity_poly.pdbx_strand_id
1 'polypeptide(L)'
;MESDKSFFWRLTRYYSWYTVGFILFLLVLAVLEHEGMPRAWIGYLFMFVTIALYAGIGVVSRTSDVPEYYVAGRRVPALFNGMATAADWISAATFISLAGGLYLQGFDGLAYIMGWTGGYCLVA
;
A
#
# COMPACT_ATOMS: atom_id res chain seq x y z
N MET A 1 10.75 17.34 -22.39
CA MET A 1 9.48 17.66 -21.70
C MET A 1 8.31 16.77 -22.13
N GLU A 2 8.28 16.25 -23.37
CA GLU A 2 7.25 15.29 -23.83
C GLU A 2 7.42 13.87 -23.24
N SER A 3 8.68 13.49 -22.93
CA SER A 3 9.05 12.22 -22.29
C SER A 3 8.44 12.03 -20.90
N ASP A 4 8.43 13.04 -20.03
CA ASP A 4 7.97 12.92 -18.64
C ASP A 4 6.45 12.69 -18.53
N LYS A 5 5.67 13.36 -19.38
CA LYS A 5 4.20 13.17 -19.43
C LYS A 5 3.85 11.76 -19.89
N SER A 6 4.56 11.24 -20.88
CA SER A 6 4.36 9.88 -21.39
C SER A 6 4.68 8.82 -20.32
N PHE A 7 5.72 9.05 -19.52
CA PHE A 7 6.12 8.17 -18.44
C PHE A 7 5.09 8.18 -17.30
N PHE A 8 4.66 9.37 -16.86
CA PHE A 8 3.64 9.53 -15.83
C PHE A 8 2.35 8.80 -16.20
N TRP A 9 1.83 9.00 -17.41
CA TRP A 9 0.61 8.33 -17.86
C TRP A 9 0.73 6.81 -17.93
N ARG A 10 1.90 6.32 -18.35
CA ARG A 10 2.16 4.88 -18.35
C ARG A 10 2.15 4.31 -16.93
N LEU A 11 2.76 5.02 -15.99
CA LEU A 11 2.80 4.64 -14.59
C LEU A 11 1.40 4.69 -13.95
N THR A 12 0.64 5.77 -14.19
CA THR A 12 -0.77 5.87 -13.80
C THR A 12 -1.56 4.68 -14.32
N ARG A 13 -1.42 4.33 -15.60
CA ARG A 13 -2.15 3.20 -16.19
C ARG A 13 -1.81 1.88 -15.51
N TYR A 14 -0.54 1.60 -15.23
CA TYR A 14 -0.15 0.38 -14.52
C TYR A 14 -0.73 0.33 -13.11
N TYR A 15 -0.60 1.41 -12.34
CA TYR A 15 -1.18 1.47 -10.99
C TYR A 15 -2.70 1.43 -11.00
N SER A 16 -3.37 2.08 -11.96
CA SER A 16 -4.83 2.00 -12.11
C SER A 16 -5.28 0.58 -12.39
N TRP A 17 -4.60 -0.16 -13.28
CA TRP A 17 -4.91 -1.56 -13.54
C TRP A 17 -4.71 -2.44 -12.30
N TYR A 18 -3.63 -2.21 -11.55
CA TYR A 18 -3.40 -2.89 -10.28
C TYR A 18 -4.54 -2.61 -9.28
N THR A 19 -4.91 -1.34 -9.09
CA THR A 19 -5.98 -0.93 -8.16
C THR A 19 -7.33 -1.52 -8.56
N VAL A 20 -7.68 -1.49 -9.84
CA VAL A 20 -8.94 -2.09 -10.33
C VAL A 20 -8.93 -3.61 -10.12
N GLY A 21 -7.81 -4.27 -10.43
CA GLY A 21 -7.64 -5.71 -10.19
C GLY A 21 -7.77 -6.06 -8.71
N PHE A 22 -7.20 -5.25 -7.83
CA PHE A 22 -7.30 -5.44 -6.39
C PHE A 22 -8.74 -5.22 -5.88
N ILE A 23 -9.43 -4.19 -6.35
CA ILE A 23 -10.85 -3.97 -6.01
C ILE A 23 -11.69 -5.16 -6.47
N LEU A 24 -11.48 -5.65 -7.69
CA LEU A 24 -12.17 -6.83 -8.20
C LEU A 24 -11.87 -8.07 -7.36
N PHE A 25 -10.62 -8.26 -6.94
CA PHE A 25 -10.25 -9.33 -6.01
C PHE A 25 -10.99 -9.23 -4.67
N LEU A 26 -11.08 -8.04 -4.09
CA LEU A 26 -11.85 -7.81 -2.87
C LEU A 26 -13.35 -8.10 -3.06
N LEU A 27 -13.92 -7.70 -4.20
CA LEU A 27 -15.32 -7.99 -4.53
C LEU A 27 -15.56 -9.50 -4.64
N VAL A 28 -14.64 -10.24 -5.26
CA VAL A 28 -14.70 -11.71 -5.33
C VAL A 28 -14.67 -12.32 -3.93
N LEU A 29 -13.77 -11.88 -3.07
CA LEU A 29 -13.72 -12.36 -1.68
C LEU A 29 -15.00 -12.02 -0.91
N ALA A 30 -15.56 -10.83 -1.10
CA ALA A 30 -16.81 -10.41 -0.48
C ALA A 30 -18.01 -11.26 -0.94
N VAL A 31 -18.07 -11.60 -2.24
CA VAL A 31 -19.09 -12.53 -2.76
C VAL A 31 -18.89 -13.92 -2.18
N LEU A 32 -17.65 -14.42 -2.11
CA LEU A 32 -17.37 -15.72 -1.49
C LEU A 32 -17.76 -15.74 0.00
N GLU A 33 -17.55 -14.64 0.73
CA GLU A 33 -18.04 -14.49 2.10
C GLU A 33 -19.56 -14.56 2.17
N HIS A 34 -20.26 -13.87 1.26
CA HIS A 34 -21.72 -13.87 1.19
C HIS A 34 -22.28 -15.26 0.90
N GLU A 35 -21.66 -16.04 0.01
CA GLU A 35 -22.03 -17.42 -0.29
C GLU A 35 -21.72 -18.41 0.85
N GLY A 36 -21.24 -17.92 2.00
CA GLY A 36 -21.06 -18.71 3.22
C GLY A 36 -19.70 -19.40 3.33
N MET A 37 -18.70 -18.99 2.54
CA MET A 37 -17.35 -19.52 2.64
C MET A 37 -16.77 -19.25 4.04
N PRO A 38 -16.12 -20.25 4.70
CA PRO A 38 -15.60 -20.04 6.05
C PRO A 38 -14.53 -18.93 6.09
N ARG A 39 -14.62 -18.05 7.08
CA ARG A 39 -13.73 -16.89 7.27
C ARG A 39 -12.24 -17.24 7.26
N ALA A 40 -11.87 -18.41 7.80
CA ALA A 40 -10.48 -18.89 7.80
C ALA A 40 -9.93 -19.04 6.38
N TRP A 41 -10.73 -19.63 5.48
CA TRP A 41 -10.32 -19.82 4.10
C TRP A 41 -10.24 -18.48 3.33
N ILE A 42 -11.11 -17.52 3.64
CA ILE A 42 -11.04 -16.17 3.05
C ILE A 42 -9.74 -15.48 3.46
N GLY A 43 -9.38 -15.59 4.75
CA GLY A 43 -8.11 -15.09 5.27
C GLY A 43 -6.90 -15.73 4.58
N TYR A 44 -6.91 -17.06 4.38
CA TYR A 44 -5.84 -17.76 3.68
C TYR A 44 -5.73 -17.34 2.21
N LEU A 45 -6.86 -17.19 1.50
CA LEU A 45 -6.86 -16.69 0.12
C LEU A 45 -6.30 -15.28 0.04
N PHE A 46 -6.78 -14.38 0.90
CA PHE A 46 -6.31 -12.99 0.95
C PHE A 46 -4.80 -12.92 1.18
N MET A 47 -4.30 -13.63 2.18
CA MET A 47 -2.89 -13.66 2.53
C MET A 47 -2.04 -14.29 1.41
N PHE A 48 -2.41 -15.47 0.92
CA PHE A 48 -1.60 -16.18 -0.07
C PHE A 48 -1.56 -15.44 -1.41
N VAL A 49 -2.69 -14.92 -1.88
CA VAL A 49 -2.75 -14.17 -3.15
C VAL A 49 -1.93 -12.90 -3.07
N THR A 50 -2.01 -12.14 -1.96
CA THR A 50 -1.21 -10.91 -1.80
C THR A 50 0.28 -11.21 -1.75
N ILE A 51 0.71 -12.21 -0.98
CA ILE A 51 2.12 -12.65 -0.93
C ILE A 51 2.60 -13.09 -2.31
N ALA A 52 1.84 -13.95 -3.00
CA ALA A 52 2.20 -14.45 -4.32
C ALA A 52 2.30 -13.32 -5.36
N LEU A 53 1.40 -12.34 -5.29
CA LEU A 53 1.42 -11.16 -6.15
C LEU A 53 2.70 -10.33 -5.94
N TYR A 54 3.04 -10.00 -4.69
CA TYR A 54 4.26 -9.25 -4.37
C TYR A 54 5.52 -10.03 -4.76
N ALA A 55 5.56 -11.35 -4.50
CA ALA A 55 6.66 -12.20 -4.92
C ALA A 55 6.81 -12.20 -6.45
N GLY A 56 5.70 -12.31 -7.19
CA GLY A 56 5.68 -12.24 -8.65
C GLY A 56 6.21 -10.92 -9.19
N ILE A 57 5.79 -9.79 -8.61
CA ILE A 57 6.30 -8.45 -8.95
C ILE A 57 7.81 -8.38 -8.69
N GLY A 58 8.28 -8.92 -7.56
CA GLY A 58 9.70 -8.94 -7.21
C GLY A 58 10.56 -9.76 -8.18
N VAL A 59 10.06 -10.91 -8.64
CA VAL A 59 10.76 -11.74 -9.63
C VAL A 59 10.84 -11.05 -10.99
N VAL A 60 9.74 -10.44 -11.45
CA VAL A 60 9.67 -9.73 -12.73
C VAL A 60 10.49 -8.45 -12.71
N SER A 61 10.55 -7.76 -11.57
CA SER A 61 11.23 -6.47 -11.40
C SER A 61 12.66 -6.61 -10.86
N ARG A 62 13.26 -7.81 -10.92
CA ARG A 62 14.61 -8.02 -10.40
C ARG A 62 15.64 -7.16 -11.14
N THR A 63 16.53 -6.53 -10.39
CA THR A 63 17.64 -5.73 -10.93
C THR A 63 18.92 -6.03 -10.17
N SER A 64 20.07 -5.92 -10.83
CA SER A 64 21.40 -6.06 -10.22
C SER A 64 22.11 -4.70 -10.06
N ASP A 65 21.51 -3.63 -10.58
CA ASP A 65 22.09 -2.29 -10.53
C ASP A 65 21.71 -1.59 -9.20
N VAL A 66 22.73 -1.19 -8.44
CA VAL A 66 22.59 -0.45 -7.17
C VAL A 66 21.69 0.80 -7.29
N PRO A 67 21.88 1.72 -8.27
CA PRO A 67 21.02 2.90 -8.37
C PRO A 67 19.57 2.56 -8.75
N GLU A 68 19.35 1.45 -9.44
CA GLU A 68 18.02 0.98 -9.80
C GLU A 68 17.31 0.35 -8.58
N TYR A 69 18.05 -0.39 -7.77
CA TYR A 69 17.55 -1.05 -6.57
C TYR A 69 17.21 -0.06 -5.44
N TYR A 70 18.08 0.90 -5.15
CA TYR A 70 17.91 1.79 -3.98
C TYR A 70 17.07 3.05 -4.26
N VAL A 71 17.16 3.61 -5.47
CA VAL A 71 16.51 4.90 -5.78
C VAL A 71 15.61 4.83 -7.01
N ALA A 72 15.34 3.64 -7.54
CA ALA A 72 14.56 3.41 -8.76
C ALA A 72 15.03 4.30 -9.93
N GLY A 73 16.34 4.54 -10.04
CA GLY A 73 16.92 5.42 -11.05
C GLY A 73 16.45 6.88 -10.97
N ARG A 74 15.89 7.32 -9.84
CA ARG A 74 15.35 8.68 -9.58
C ARG A 74 14.26 9.11 -10.57
N ARG A 75 13.58 8.16 -11.20
CA ARG A 75 12.58 8.42 -12.25
C ARG A 75 11.14 8.42 -11.75
N VAL A 76 10.89 7.97 -10.51
CA VAL A 76 9.55 7.91 -9.95
C VAL A 76 9.07 9.33 -9.59
N PRO A 77 7.92 9.79 -10.10
CA PRO A 77 7.40 11.12 -9.80
C PRO A 77 7.03 11.29 -8.33
N ALA A 78 7.13 12.51 -7.82
CA ALA A 78 6.88 12.85 -6.42
C ALA A 78 5.53 12.35 -5.89
N LEU A 79 4.45 12.42 -6.70
CA LEU A 79 3.13 11.95 -6.30
C LEU A 79 3.10 10.45 -5.99
N PHE A 80 3.74 9.62 -6.82
CA PHE A 80 3.77 8.17 -6.61
C PHE A 80 4.66 7.77 -5.43
N ASN A 81 5.77 8.48 -5.24
CA ASN A 81 6.59 8.30 -4.04
C ASN A 81 5.80 8.69 -2.78
N GLY A 82 5.09 9.82 -2.78
CA GLY A 82 4.25 10.22 -1.65
C GLY A 82 3.16 9.20 -1.31
N MET A 83 2.52 8.59 -2.31
CA MET A 83 1.57 7.50 -2.10
C MET A 83 2.24 6.24 -1.52
N ALA A 84 3.44 5.88 -1.98
CA ALA A 84 4.18 4.74 -1.46
C ALA A 84 4.61 4.95 0.00
N THR A 85 5.12 6.14 0.33
CA THR A 85 5.45 6.55 1.70
C THR A 85 4.21 6.54 2.59
N ALA A 86 3.08 7.08 2.13
CA ALA A 86 1.83 7.03 2.88
C ALA A 86 1.34 5.59 3.12
N ALA A 87 1.54 4.67 2.17
CA ALA A 87 1.19 3.26 2.33
C ALA A 87 2.12 2.55 3.33
N ASP A 88 3.42 2.83 3.30
CA ASP A 88 4.41 2.25 4.23
C ASP A 88 4.17 2.69 5.69
N TRP A 89 3.66 3.91 5.89
CA TRP A 89 3.29 4.40 7.22
C TRP A 89 2.17 3.58 7.90
N ILE A 90 1.29 2.96 7.11
CA ILE A 90 0.12 2.24 7.62
C ILE A 90 0.46 0.77 7.86
N SER A 91 0.58 0.39 9.13
CA SER A 91 0.71 -1.02 9.55
C SER A 91 -0.50 -1.48 10.38
N ALA A 92 -0.66 -2.80 10.54
CA ALA A 92 -1.67 -3.36 11.45
C ALA A 92 -1.45 -2.89 12.90
N ALA A 93 -0.19 -2.74 13.31
CA ALA A 93 0.16 -2.20 14.61
C ALA A 93 -0.33 -0.75 14.74
N THR A 94 -0.13 0.08 13.72
CA THR A 94 -0.67 1.44 13.65
C THR A 94 -2.18 1.43 13.84
N PHE A 95 -2.92 0.63 13.08
CA PHE A 95 -4.38 0.58 13.15
C PHE A 95 -4.90 0.19 14.55
N ILE A 96 -4.36 -0.89 15.12
CA ILE A 96 -4.77 -1.38 16.44
C ILE A 96 -4.38 -0.38 17.54
N SER A 97 -3.21 0.23 17.43
CA SER A 97 -2.71 1.21 18.41
C SER A 97 -3.53 2.50 18.39
N LEU A 98 -3.95 2.96 17.20
CA LEU A 98 -4.85 4.11 17.06
C LEU A 98 -6.22 3.82 17.67
N ALA A 99 -6.82 2.66 17.36
CA ALA A 99 -8.11 2.27 17.91
C ALA A 99 -8.07 2.12 19.44
N GLY A 100 -7.07 1.41 19.98
CA GLY A 100 -6.90 1.22 21.41
C GLY A 100 -6.51 2.51 22.15
N GLY A 101 -5.61 3.31 21.56
CA GLY A 101 -5.17 4.58 22.12
C GLY A 101 -6.30 5.60 22.23
N LEU A 102 -7.11 5.75 21.17
CA LEU A 102 -8.28 6.63 21.20
C LEU A 102 -9.38 6.12 22.12
N TYR A 103 -9.58 4.81 22.21
CA TYR A 103 -10.54 4.24 23.15
C TYR A 103 -10.20 4.58 24.61
N LEU A 104 -8.91 4.59 24.96
CA LEU A 104 -8.45 4.88 26.32
C LEU A 104 -8.27 6.37 26.61
N GLN A 105 -7.74 7.15 25.66
CA GLN A 105 -7.33 8.55 25.85
C GLN A 105 -8.33 9.56 25.28
N GLY A 106 -9.32 9.11 24.52
CA GLY A 106 -10.32 9.96 23.89
C GLY A 106 -9.68 11.03 23.01
N PHE A 107 -10.16 12.27 23.14
CA PHE A 107 -9.70 13.40 22.34
C PHE A 107 -8.22 13.74 22.55
N ASP A 108 -7.69 13.55 23.76
CA ASP A 108 -6.30 13.89 24.09
C ASP A 108 -5.30 13.00 23.33
N GLY A 109 -5.71 11.77 22.99
CA GLY A 109 -4.94 10.86 22.14
C GLY A 109 -4.71 11.39 20.72
N LEU A 110 -5.55 12.32 20.23
CA LEU A 110 -5.37 12.91 18.89
C LEU A 110 -4.10 13.73 18.79
N ALA A 111 -3.63 14.36 19.87
CA ALA A 111 -2.38 15.12 19.86
C ALA A 111 -1.18 14.21 19.56
N TYR A 112 -1.18 12.99 20.13
CA TYR A 112 -0.16 11.98 19.84
C TYR A 112 -0.20 11.54 18.38
N ILE A 113 -1.39 11.30 17.83
CA ILE A 113 -1.59 10.87 16.45
C ILE A 113 -1.14 11.95 15.47
N MET A 114 -1.53 13.19 15.71
CA MET A 114 -1.14 14.34 14.89
C MET A 114 0.37 14.60 14.96
N GLY A 115 0.96 14.54 16.15
CA GLY A 115 2.40 14.73 16.33
C GLY A 115 3.22 13.64 15.65
N TRP A 116 2.80 12.38 15.77
CA TRP A 116 3.48 11.26 15.14
C TRP A 116 3.34 11.27 13.61
N THR A 117 2.14 11.51 13.09
CA THR A 117 1.90 11.64 11.63
C THR A 117 2.67 12.83 11.06
N GLY A 118 2.63 13.98 11.74
CA GLY A 118 3.37 15.17 11.35
C GLY A 118 4.88 14.94 11.37
N GLY A 119 5.41 14.25 12.38
CA GLY A 119 6.80 13.86 12.46
C GLY A 119 7.24 12.96 11.30
N TYR A 120 6.40 11.99 10.93
CA TYR A 120 6.65 11.16 9.76
C TYR A 120 6.76 12.00 8.48
N CYS A 121 5.85 12.94 8.24
CA CYS A 121 5.90 13.82 7.07
C CYS A 121 7.13 14.76 7.01
N LEU A 122 7.72 15.10 8.16
CA LEU A 122 8.87 16.01 8.23
C LEU A 122 10.22 15.28 8.05
N VAL A 123 10.27 13.99 8.39
CA VAL A 123 11.51 13.20 8.40
C VAL A 123 11.58 12.20 7.24
N ALA A 124 10.45 11.77 6.70
CA ALA A 124 10.36 10.89 5.53
C ALA A 124 10.78 11.60 4.24
#